data_AF-A0A2H0AAI0-F1
#
_entry.id   AF-A0A2H0AAI0-F1
#
_cell.length_a   1.000
_cell.length_b   1.000
_cell.length_c   1.000
_cell.angle_alpha   90.00
_cell.angle_beta   90.00
_cell.angle_gamma   90.00
#
_symmetry.space_group_name_H-M   'P 1'
#
loop_
_entity.id
_entity.type
_entity.pdbx_description
1 polymer ?
#
loop_
_entity_poly.entity_id
_entity_poly.type
_entity_poly.pdbx_seq_one_letter_code
_entity_poly.pdbx_strand_id
1 'polypeptide(L)'
;MAEEAYKERNLIDRAARLRGKNRTDFILDAVRTVAEEALYDQAIIKADPEAYAKFLARLDMQPNPGEGLRKTMQISAPWEKAKFGSMVKTGK
;
A
#
# COMPACT_ATOMS: atom_id res chain seq x y z
N MET A 1 -1.00 28.70 22.13
CA MET A 1 -0.45 27.44 22.69
C MET A 1 -1.42 26.74 23.64
N ALA A 2 -1.49 27.07 24.95
CA ALA A 2 -2.32 26.29 25.90
C ALA A 2 -3.84 26.43 25.68
N GLU A 3 -4.30 27.61 25.26
CA GLU A 3 -5.72 27.87 24.99
C GLU A 3 -6.22 27.16 23.72
N GLU A 4 -5.35 27.01 22.71
CA GLU A 4 -5.69 26.31 21.46
C GLU A 4 -5.82 24.80 21.67
N ALA A 5 -4.84 24.19 22.35
CA ALA A 5 -4.91 22.77 22.71
C ALA A 5 -6.16 22.45 23.55
N TYR A 6 -6.60 23.40 24.40
CA TYR A 6 -7.84 23.27 25.16
C TYR A 6 -9.09 23.31 24.26
N LYS A 7 -9.13 24.24 23.30
CA LYS A 7 -10.22 24.33 22.31
C LYS A 7 -10.32 23.07 21.45
N GLU A 8 -9.20 22.58 20.94
CA GLU A 8 -9.13 21.35 20.14
C GLU A 8 -9.61 20.14 20.94
N ARG A 9 -9.11 19.97 22.17
CA ARG A 9 -9.52 18.87 23.05
C ARG A 9 -11.02 18.91 23.33
N ASN A 10 -11.59 20.08 23.63
CA ASN A 10 -13.03 20.21 23.89
C ASN A 10 -13.87 19.88 22.66
N LEU A 11 -13.42 20.26 21.47
CA LEU A 11 -14.07 19.92 20.21
C LEU A 11 -14.08 18.40 20.01
N ILE A 12 -12.94 17.74 20.22
CA ILE A 12 -12.80 16.28 20.12
C ILE A 12 -13.67 15.57 21.16
N ASP A 13 -13.63 16.02 22.42
CA ASP A 13 -14.44 15.46 23.51
C ASP A 13 -15.94 15.55 23.20
N ARG A 14 -16.40 16.66 22.59
CA ARG A 14 -17.79 16.82 22.16
C ARG A 14 -18.14 15.88 21.00
N ALA A 15 -17.27 15.76 20.00
CA ALA A 15 -17.48 14.88 18.85
C ALA A 15 -17.52 13.39 19.26
N ALA A 16 -16.64 12.98 20.16
CA ALA A 16 -16.60 11.64 20.72
C ALA A 16 -17.93 11.29 21.43
N ARG A 17 -18.44 12.20 22.27
CA ARG A 17 -19.73 12.03 22.96
C ARG A 17 -20.91 11.89 21.99
N LEU A 18 -20.96 12.70 20.94
CA LEU A 18 -22.02 12.59 19.91
C LEU A 18 -22.01 11.25 19.18
N ARG A 19 -20.86 10.58 19.12
CA ARG A 19 -20.69 9.26 18.53
C ARG A 19 -20.80 8.11 19.55
N GLY A 20 -21.09 8.41 20.82
CA GLY A 20 -21.16 7.40 21.87
C GLY A 20 -19.81 6.76 22.21
N LYS A 21 -18.70 7.45 21.92
CA LYS A 21 -17.33 6.95 22.10
C LYS A 21 -16.60 7.76 23.17
N ASN A 22 -15.60 7.13 23.80
CA ASN A 22 -14.62 7.89 24.58
C ASN A 22 -13.64 8.61 23.62
N ARG A 23 -12.85 9.55 24.15
CA ARG A 23 -11.90 10.33 23.34
C ARG A 23 -10.86 9.45 22.64
N THR A 24 -10.33 8.44 23.32
CA THR A 24 -9.30 7.55 22.76
C THR A 24 -9.85 6.78 21.56
N ASP A 25 -11.04 6.19 21.70
CA ASP A 25 -11.69 5.43 20.63
C ASP A 25 -11.97 6.33 19.42
N PHE A 26 -12.46 7.54 19.66
CA PHE A 26 -12.72 8.51 18.59
C PHE A 26 -11.45 8.91 17.83
N ILE A 27 -10.36 9.16 18.56
CA ILE A 27 -9.07 9.51 17.94
C ILE A 27 -8.51 8.32 17.16
N LEU A 28 -8.57 7.10 17.70
CA LEU A 28 -8.07 5.91 17.01
C LEU A 28 -8.80 5.65 15.69
N ASP A 29 -10.12 5.80 15.66
CA ASP A 29 -10.90 5.65 14.42
C ASP A 29 -10.57 6.73 13.38
N ALA A 30 -10.39 7.98 13.83
CA ALA A 30 -9.99 9.08 12.95
C ALA A 30 -8.58 8.84 12.37
N VAL A 31 -7.63 8.45 13.22
CA VAL A 31 -6.25 8.13 12.79
C VAL A 31 -6.22 6.96 11.83
N ARG A 32 -7.03 5.92 12.08
CA ARG A 32 -7.15 4.78 11.15
C ARG A 32 -7.63 5.22 9.78
N THR A 33 -8.69 6.03 9.73
CA THR A 33 -9.26 6.52 8.46
C THR A 33 -8.20 7.30 7.68
N VAL A 34 -7.50 8.23 8.34
CA VAL A 34 -6.44 9.04 7.71
C VAL A 34 -5.27 8.16 7.26
N ALA A 35 -4.89 7.14 8.04
CA ALA A 35 -3.83 6.21 7.66
C ALA A 35 -4.22 5.36 6.44
N GLU A 36 -5.47 4.87 6.40
CA GLU A 36 -6.01 4.14 5.25
C GLU A 36 -6.04 5.01 4.00
N GLU A 37 -6.52 6.25 4.09
CA GLU A 37 -6.49 7.23 2.99
C GLU A 37 -5.07 7.49 2.49
N ALA A 38 -4.12 7.71 3.40
CA ALA A 38 -2.72 7.96 3.03
C ALA A 38 -2.04 6.75 2.35
N LEU A 39 -2.44 5.52 2.71
CA LEU A 39 -1.97 4.30 2.05
C LEU A 39 -2.65 4.12 0.68
N TYR A 40 -3.93 4.45 0.56
CA TYR A 40 -4.66 4.39 -0.71
C TYR A 40 -4.14 5.41 -1.72
N ASP A 41 -3.76 6.61 -1.29
CA ASP A 41 -3.15 7.62 -2.16
C ASP A 41 -1.86 7.14 -2.83
N GLN A 42 -1.15 6.16 -2.24
CA GLN A 42 0.04 5.56 -2.84
C GLN A 42 -0.27 4.45 -3.86
N ALA A 43 -1.46 3.84 -3.77
CA ALA A 43 -1.83 2.68 -4.58
C ALA A 43 -2.70 3.03 -5.80
N ILE A 44 -3.22 4.26 -5.88
CA ILE A 44 -4.10 4.68 -6.98
C ILE A 44 -3.30 5.28 -8.13
N ILE A 45 -3.26 4.55 -9.25
CA ILE A 45 -2.78 5.10 -10.53
C ILE A 45 -3.91 5.92 -11.14
N LYS A 46 -3.81 7.25 -11.06
CA LYS A 46 -4.76 8.15 -11.72
C LYS A 46 -4.44 8.20 -13.22
N ALA A 47 -5.44 7.90 -14.05
CA ALA A 47 -5.37 8.03 -15.50
C ALA A 47 -6.49 8.95 -15.97
N ASP A 48 -6.17 9.90 -16.84
CA ASP A 48 -7.20 10.64 -17.58
C ASP A 48 -7.91 9.69 -18.58
N PRO A 49 -9.06 10.10 -19.16
CA PRO A 49 -9.81 9.23 -20.07
C PRO A 49 -9.01 8.71 -21.28
N GLU A 50 -8.05 9.49 -21.80
CA GLU A 50 -7.23 9.08 -22.95
C GLU A 50 -6.19 8.03 -22.53
N ALA A 51 -5.51 8.26 -21.41
CA ALA A 51 -4.58 7.30 -20.83
C ALA A 51 -5.28 5.98 -20.46
N TYR A 52 -6.49 6.06 -19.91
CA TYR A 52 -7.28 4.87 -19.58
C TYR A 52 -7.70 4.07 -20.81
N ALA A 53 -8.15 4.73 -21.88
CA ALA A 53 -8.49 4.05 -23.14
C ALA A 53 -7.27 3.36 -23.76
N LYS A 54 -6.10 4.02 -23.76
CA LYS A 54 -4.83 3.42 -24.20
C LYS A 54 -4.44 2.21 -23.36
N PHE A 55 -4.61 2.29 -22.05
CA PHE A 55 -4.33 1.19 -21.13
C PHE A 55 -5.21 -0.04 -21.42
N LEU A 56 -6.53 0.16 -21.55
CA LEU A 56 -7.46 -0.92 -21.92
C LEU A 56 -7.09 -1.55 -23.26
N ALA A 57 -6.83 -0.73 -24.28
CA ALA A 57 -6.43 -1.23 -25.59
C ALA A 57 -5.15 -2.09 -25.53
N ARG A 58 -4.23 -1.83 -24.59
CA ARG A 58 -3.03 -2.67 -24.40
C ARG A 58 -3.30 -3.92 -23.58
N LEU A 59 -4.23 -3.89 -22.63
CA LEU A 59 -4.64 -5.09 -21.88
C LEU A 59 -5.35 -6.12 -22.77
N ASP A 60 -6.15 -5.65 -23.73
CA ASP A 60 -6.90 -6.52 -24.65
C ASP A 60 -6.05 -7.11 -25.78
N MET A 61 -4.82 -6.62 -25.96
CA MET A 61 -3.90 -7.13 -26.99
C MET A 61 -3.27 -8.45 -26.56
N GLN A 62 -3.05 -9.33 -27.56
CA GLN A 62 -2.22 -10.51 -27.36
C GLN A 62 -0.81 -10.10 -26.87
N PRO A 63 -0.26 -10.77 -25.84
CA PRO A 63 1.09 -10.48 -25.38
C PRO A 63 2.09 -10.67 -26.52
N ASN A 64 2.83 -9.61 -26.86
CA ASN A 64 3.94 -9.67 -27.80
C ASN A 64 5.25 -9.39 -27.06
N PRO A 65 5.86 -10.42 -26.42
CA PRO A 65 7.04 -10.23 -25.61
C PRO A 65 8.23 -9.85 -26.50
N GLY A 66 8.68 -8.60 -26.36
CA GLY A 66 9.87 -8.11 -27.04
C GLY A 66 11.13 -8.87 -26.65
N GLU A 67 12.18 -8.73 -27.46
CA GLU A 67 13.47 -9.42 -27.25
C GLU A 67 14.05 -9.17 -25.85
N GLY A 68 13.96 -7.92 -25.35
CA GLY A 68 14.40 -7.56 -24.01
C GLY A 68 13.67 -8.32 -22.91
N LEU A 69 12.33 -8.39 -22.97
CA LEU A 69 11.53 -9.14 -22.00
C LEU A 69 11.86 -10.63 -22.05
N ARG A 70 12.02 -11.20 -23.25
CA ARG A 70 12.43 -12.61 -23.41
C ARG A 70 13.80 -12.87 -22.78
N LYS A 71 14.79 -11.99 -22.99
CA LYS A 71 16.10 -12.09 -22.35
C LYS A 71 15.97 -12.05 -20.84
N THR A 72 15.24 -11.08 -20.29
CA THR A 72 15.03 -10.96 -18.84
C THR A 72 14.39 -12.21 -18.23
N MET A 73 13.34 -12.75 -18.86
CA MET A 73 12.64 -13.94 -18.37
C MET A 73 13.48 -15.23 -18.45
N GLN A 74 14.59 -15.23 -19.20
CA GLN A 74 15.53 -16.35 -19.30
C GLN A 74 16.71 -16.24 -18.34
N ILE A 75 16.89 -15.09 -17.68
CA ILE A 75 17.97 -14.91 -16.71
C ILE A 75 17.57 -15.61 -15.40
N SER A 76 18.41 -16.53 -14.95
CA SER A 76 18.27 -17.14 -13.61
C SER A 76 18.30 -16.04 -12.56
N ALA A 77 17.28 -16.04 -11.69
CA ALA A 77 17.14 -14.98 -10.71
C ALA A 77 18.30 -15.03 -9.70
N PRO A 78 18.80 -13.87 -9.23
CA PRO A 78 19.99 -13.83 -8.35
C PRO A 78 19.87 -14.68 -7.08
N TRP A 79 18.66 -14.87 -6.58
CA TRP A 79 18.37 -15.68 -5.39
C TRP A 79 18.31 -17.21 -5.65
N GLU A 80 18.28 -17.67 -6.90
CA GLU A 80 18.31 -19.10 -7.23
C GLU A 80 19.69 -19.73 -7.01
N LYS A 81 20.75 -18.91 -7.07
CA LYS A 81 22.12 -19.34 -6.74
C LYS A 81 22.35 -19.49 -5.23
N ALA A 82 21.58 -18.76 -4.42
CA ALA A 82 21.58 -18.91 -2.98
C ALA A 82 20.71 -20.12 -2.59
N LYS A 83 21.13 -21.33 -2.98
CA LYS A 83 20.55 -22.54 -2.39
C LYS A 83 20.87 -22.52 -0.90
N PHE A 84 19.87 -22.23 -0.06
CA PHE A 84 19.87 -22.58 1.35
C PHE A 84 20.01 -24.10 1.45
N GLY A 85 21.25 -24.58 1.51
CA GLY A 85 21.54 -26.00 1.33
C GLY A 85 23.00 -26.35 1.53
N SER A 86 23.57 -26.00 2.69
CA SER A 86 24.79 -26.66 3.18
C SER A 86 24.72 -26.88 4.69
N MET A 87 23.64 -27.50 5.18
CA MET A 87 23.65 -27.99 6.56
C MET A 87 22.67 -29.14 6.82
N VAL A 88 22.67 -30.20 6.00
CA VAL A 88 22.28 -31.52 6.52
C VAL A 88 23.11 -32.62 5.84
N LYS A 89 23.72 -33.44 6.70
CA LYS A 89 24.31 -34.78 6.51
C LYS A 89 25.84 -34.86 6.39
N THR A 90 26.47 -35.08 7.54
CA THR A 90 27.22 -36.32 7.82
C THR A 90 27.34 -36.48 9.34
N GLY A 91 26.46 -37.29 9.94
CA GLY A 91 26.71 -37.93 11.23
C GLY A 91 27.05 -39.39 10.95
N LYS A 92 28.20 -39.83 11.45
CA LYS A 92 28.52 -41.25 11.65
C LYS A 92 27.59 -41.85 12.69
#